data_AF-A0A1A8PA89-F1
#
_entry.id   AF-A0A1A8PA89-F1
#
_cell.length_a   1.000
_cell.length_b   1.000
_cell.length_c   1.000
_cell.angle_alpha   90.00
_cell.angle_beta   90.00
_cell.angle_gamma   90.00
#
_symmetry.space_group_name_H-M   'P 1'
#
loop_
_entity.id
_entity.type
_entity.pdbx_description
1 polymer ?
#
loop_
_entity_poly.entity_id
_entity_poly.type
_entity_poly.pdbx_seq_one_letter_code
_entity_poly.pdbx_strand_id
1 'polypeptide(L)'
;VDFPCPEFFPFAASVAYSQPPSTLPGLFSLTWKGSKPPPSLVKAPSATVAKQQQHLGLGPFHVKGKHSTKMSARSGKKKVTKLSRSSRAGVIFPVGRMMRYLRTGTHKYRIGMGAPVYMAAVIEYLAAEILELAGNAARDNKKGRITPRHIKLAVANDEELNQLLRGVTISNGGVLPRIHPELLSKKRGARVKVDSQTSVPEKQEDRSKNKKTIKSFKKVKGRRGRKPKTTDGDKESLPSSSVEDGPGDGFTILSAKSLFLGQKLSLTESEMSKIGSIKVEGIINPTNAEMDLKDGVGNALEKAGGREFLEAVKELRKAQGPLEVASVAVSQASGLAARFVIHCNVPQWGSDKCEDQLEKTVKNCLSAAEEKKLKSVAFPSLPAGRNGFPKQTAAQLILKAISNHFVSSTSSSLKNIYFVLFDSESIGIYLQEMAKLDSK
;
A
#
# COMPACT_ATOMS: atom_id res chain seq x y z
N VAL A 1 8.70 -31.98 39.36
CA VAL A 1 8.82 -32.72 38.08
C VAL A 1 7.94 -32.01 37.06
N ASP A 2 8.18 -30.73 36.77
CA ASP A 2 9.34 -30.14 36.08
C ASP A 2 9.63 -30.80 34.74
N PHE A 3 9.36 -30.06 33.67
CA PHE A 3 10.20 -29.88 32.47
C PHE A 3 9.51 -28.84 31.53
N PRO A 4 10.23 -28.16 30.62
CA PRO A 4 10.66 -26.77 30.83
C PRO A 4 10.08 -25.76 29.82
N CYS A 5 10.15 -24.47 30.18
CA CYS A 5 9.98 -23.34 29.27
C CYS A 5 11.25 -23.13 28.41
N PRO A 6 11.11 -22.90 27.09
CA PRO A 6 12.20 -22.37 26.28
C PRO A 6 12.28 -20.84 26.35
N GLU A 7 13.53 -20.39 26.31
CA GLU A 7 14.05 -19.05 26.50
C GLU A 7 13.58 -18.04 25.44
N PHE A 8 13.28 -16.82 25.87
CA PHE A 8 13.21 -15.63 25.01
C PHE A 8 14.47 -14.80 25.23
N PHE A 9 15.28 -14.68 24.17
CA PHE A 9 16.46 -13.82 24.10
C PHE A 9 16.09 -12.33 24.17
N PRO A 10 16.93 -11.49 24.81
CA PRO A 10 16.71 -10.05 24.97
C PRO A 10 17.22 -9.24 23.77
N PHE A 11 16.41 -8.27 23.33
CA PHE A 11 16.79 -7.23 22.38
C PHE A 11 17.69 -6.20 23.10
N ALA A 12 19.00 -6.28 22.90
CA ALA A 12 19.97 -5.29 23.39
C ALA A 12 20.03 -4.11 22.41
N ALA A 13 19.66 -2.92 22.87
CA ALA A 13 19.92 -1.66 22.17
C ALA A 13 21.35 -1.20 22.52
N SER A 14 22.25 -1.27 21.53
CA SER A 14 23.58 -0.66 21.58
C SER A 14 23.47 0.83 21.28
N VAL A 15 23.81 1.68 22.24
CA VAL A 15 24.02 3.11 22.04
C VAL A 15 25.53 3.34 22.15
N ALA A 16 26.17 3.58 21.00
CA ALA A 16 27.57 3.92 20.92
C ALA A 16 27.81 5.33 21.49
N TYR A 17 28.63 5.40 22.53
CA TYR A 17 29.22 6.64 23.06
C TYR A 17 30.50 6.92 22.29
N SER A 18 30.57 8.05 21.57
CA SER A 18 31.82 8.58 21.01
C SER A 18 32.33 9.71 21.89
N GLN A 19 33.56 9.57 22.37
CA GLN A 19 34.27 10.56 23.18
C GLN A 19 34.87 11.69 22.31
N PRO A 20 35.02 12.92 22.82
CA PRO A 20 35.94 13.90 22.26
C PRO A 20 37.25 14.00 23.08
N PRO A 21 38.40 14.35 22.45
CA PRO A 21 39.68 14.45 23.15
C PRO A 21 39.88 15.80 23.84
N SER A 22 40.68 15.76 24.90
CA SER A 22 41.13 16.87 25.76
C SER A 22 42.45 17.50 25.30
N THR A 23 42.59 18.84 25.40
CA THR A 23 43.81 19.55 25.90
C THR A 23 43.60 21.08 26.03
N LEU A 24 43.49 21.56 27.29
CA LEU A 24 44.10 22.75 27.99
C LEU A 24 44.11 24.19 27.36
N PRO A 25 44.53 25.27 28.09
CA PRO A 25 43.67 26.06 28.99
C PRO A 25 43.73 27.60 28.72
N GLY A 26 42.76 28.38 29.23
CA GLY A 26 42.84 29.84 29.18
C GLY A 26 41.77 30.54 30.00
N LEU A 27 42.20 31.30 31.02
CA LEU A 27 41.41 32.27 31.78
C LEU A 27 40.69 33.25 30.84
N PHE A 28 39.42 33.57 31.11
CA PHE A 28 38.94 34.96 31.14
C PHE A 28 37.60 35.04 31.89
N SER A 29 37.55 35.90 32.90
CA SER A 29 36.37 36.33 33.63
C SER A 29 35.58 37.34 32.80
N LEU A 30 34.25 37.22 32.72
CA LEU A 30 33.34 38.37 32.53
C LEU A 30 31.89 38.00 32.88
N THR A 31 31.37 38.73 33.87
CA THR A 31 29.95 38.81 34.26
C THR A 31 29.12 39.52 33.20
N TRP A 32 27.89 39.06 32.88
CA TRP A 32 26.74 39.97 32.68
C TRP A 32 25.37 39.30 32.68
N LYS A 33 24.36 40.17 32.79
CA LYS A 33 22.95 40.07 33.20
C LYS A 33 22.03 39.34 32.20
N GLY A 34 20.87 38.96 32.73
CA GLY A 34 19.82 38.24 32.03
C GLY A 34 19.20 38.97 30.83
N SER A 35 18.64 38.15 29.94
CA SER A 35 17.61 38.51 28.97
C SER A 35 16.85 37.25 28.57
N LYS A 36 15.52 37.36 28.47
CA LYS A 36 14.60 36.29 28.02
C LYS A 36 14.82 35.99 26.53
N PRO A 37 14.65 34.74 26.05
CA PRO A 37 14.47 34.49 24.62
C PRO A 37 12.97 34.54 24.20
N PRO A 38 12.69 34.96 22.94
CA PRO A 38 11.34 35.12 22.36
C PRO A 38 10.75 33.79 21.83
N PRO A 39 9.46 33.77 21.40
CA PRO A 39 8.74 32.55 21.04
C PRO A 39 8.82 32.19 19.54
N SER A 40 8.43 30.94 19.23
CA SER A 40 8.24 30.28 17.91
C SER A 40 9.47 29.49 17.42
N LEU A 41 9.42 28.24 16.93
CA LEU A 41 8.43 27.53 16.11
C LEU A 41 8.48 26.01 16.39
N VAL A 42 7.37 25.42 16.87
CA VAL A 42 7.04 24.01 16.61
C VAL A 42 5.53 23.95 16.33
N LYS A 43 5.17 23.98 15.05
CA LYS A 43 3.80 23.66 14.60
C LYS A 43 3.67 22.15 14.51
N ALA A 44 2.96 21.55 15.47
CA ALA A 44 2.36 20.24 15.27
C ALA A 44 1.13 20.38 14.35
N PRO A 45 0.84 19.40 13.48
CA PRO A 45 -0.34 19.45 12.62
C PRO A 45 -1.58 19.20 13.49
N SER A 46 -2.37 20.25 13.67
CA SER A 46 -3.69 20.18 14.30
C SER A 46 -4.65 20.93 13.41
N ALA A 47 -5.87 20.38 13.28
CA ALA A 47 -7.00 20.85 12.48
C ALA A 47 -7.12 20.28 11.05
N THR A 48 -7.62 19.05 10.94
CA THR A 48 -8.52 18.71 9.82
C THR A 48 -9.67 17.76 10.21
N VAL A 49 -9.64 17.06 11.35
CA VAL A 49 -10.69 16.07 11.67
C VAL A 49 -11.88 16.63 12.49
N ALA A 50 -11.87 17.91 12.89
CA ALA A 50 -12.94 18.48 13.73
C ALA A 50 -14.12 19.10 12.94
N LYS A 51 -14.35 18.71 11.68
CA LYS A 51 -15.41 19.31 10.85
C LYS A 51 -16.20 18.29 10.04
N GLN A 52 -16.64 17.20 10.67
CA GLN A 52 -17.71 16.36 10.10
C GLN A 52 -18.48 15.56 11.16
N GLN A 53 -18.98 16.24 12.19
CA GLN A 53 -19.99 15.67 13.09
C GLN A 53 -20.98 16.76 13.53
N GLN A 54 -21.68 17.32 12.55
CA GLN A 54 -22.92 18.06 12.73
C GLN A 54 -23.90 17.65 11.63
N HIS A 55 -24.37 16.42 11.70
CA HIS A 55 -25.67 16.03 11.16
C HIS A 55 -25.92 14.62 11.63
N LEU A 56 -26.67 14.49 12.73
CA LEU A 56 -27.55 13.36 13.08
C LEU A 56 -28.17 13.75 14.43
N GLY A 57 -29.35 14.37 14.36
CA GLY A 57 -30.10 14.83 15.50
C GLY A 57 -30.56 13.68 16.38
N LEU A 58 -30.05 13.63 17.60
CA LEU A 58 -30.69 13.00 18.74
C LEU A 58 -30.50 13.94 19.93
N GLY A 59 -31.55 14.69 20.26
CA GLY A 59 -31.57 15.57 21.42
C GLY A 59 -31.47 14.78 22.73
N PRO A 60 -30.86 15.34 23.79
CA PRO A 60 -30.77 14.65 25.07
C PRO A 60 -32.12 14.60 25.78
N PHE A 61 -32.50 13.37 26.14
CA PHE A 61 -33.64 13.01 26.97
C PHE A 61 -33.61 13.77 28.32
N HIS A 62 -34.75 14.35 28.69
CA HIS A 62 -34.98 15.13 29.90
C HIS A 62 -35.43 14.20 31.04
N VAL A 63 -34.65 14.09 32.13
CA VAL A 63 -35.09 13.47 33.38
C VAL A 63 -35.28 14.56 34.43
N LYS A 64 -36.53 14.73 34.87
CA LYS A 64 -36.95 15.64 35.96
C LYS A 64 -36.46 15.10 37.31
N GLY A 65 -35.83 15.97 38.09
CA GLY A 65 -35.64 15.80 39.53
C GLY A 65 -35.76 17.16 40.22
N LYS A 66 -36.92 17.41 40.85
CA LYS A 66 -37.10 18.50 41.81
C LYS A 66 -36.57 18.02 43.17
N HIS A 67 -35.76 18.83 43.85
CA HIS A 67 -36.07 19.29 45.21
C HIS A 67 -35.12 20.42 45.64
N SER A 68 -35.75 21.45 46.19
CA SER A 68 -35.22 22.67 46.77
C SER A 68 -34.55 22.40 48.12
N THR A 69 -33.42 23.06 48.40
CA THR A 69 -33.19 23.81 49.65
C THR A 69 -32.06 24.81 49.42
N LYS A 70 -32.37 26.11 49.57
CA LYS A 70 -31.40 27.20 49.70
C LYS A 70 -31.03 27.34 51.17
N MET A 71 -29.75 27.40 51.51
CA MET A 71 -29.24 28.09 52.69
C MET A 71 -27.78 28.55 52.47
N SER A 72 -27.61 29.85 52.65
CA SER A 72 -26.44 30.63 53.09
C SER A 72 -25.12 30.66 52.31
N ALA A 73 -24.67 31.89 52.11
CA ALA A 73 -23.50 32.30 51.36
C ALA A 73 -22.19 31.97 52.09
N ARG A 74 -21.34 31.19 51.43
CA ARG A 74 -19.89 31.34 51.50
C ARG A 74 -19.43 31.47 50.07
N SER A 75 -18.76 32.56 49.73
CA SER A 75 -18.22 32.84 48.39
C SER A 75 -17.30 31.69 47.95
N GLY A 76 -17.89 30.65 47.37
CA GLY A 76 -17.20 29.52 46.81
C GLY A 76 -16.91 29.87 45.37
N LYS A 77 -15.64 30.20 45.06
CA LYS A 77 -15.12 30.21 43.69
C LYS A 77 -15.82 29.10 42.91
N LYS A 78 -16.55 29.45 41.83
CA LYS A 78 -17.14 28.49 40.89
C LYS A 78 -16.12 27.37 40.71
N LYS A 79 -16.39 26.17 41.24
CA LYS A 79 -15.49 25.03 41.08
C LYS A 79 -15.42 24.80 39.57
N VAL A 80 -14.34 25.26 38.94
CA VAL A 80 -14.03 24.92 37.55
C VAL A 80 -14.03 23.40 37.53
N THR A 81 -15.02 22.80 36.88
CA THR A 81 -15.10 21.36 36.72
C THR A 81 -13.81 20.95 36.04
N LYS A 82 -12.94 20.23 36.76
CA LYS A 82 -11.67 19.79 36.21
C LYS A 82 -11.99 18.89 35.02
N LEU A 83 -11.79 19.41 33.81
CA LEU A 83 -11.89 18.62 32.57
C LEU A 83 -11.10 17.33 32.74
N SER A 84 -11.73 16.22 32.36
CA SER A 84 -11.09 14.91 32.45
C SER A 84 -9.86 14.86 31.54
N ARG A 85 -8.88 14.00 31.87
CA ARG A 85 -7.69 13.84 31.04
C ARG A 85 -8.03 13.41 29.60
N SER A 86 -9.06 12.56 29.43
CA SER A 86 -9.60 12.17 28.12
C SER A 86 -10.20 13.37 27.37
N SER A 87 -11.06 14.14 28.03
CA SER A 87 -11.69 15.32 27.43
C SER A 87 -10.68 16.40 27.03
N ARG A 88 -9.60 16.56 27.80
CA ARG A 88 -8.49 17.46 27.43
C ARG A 88 -7.66 16.95 26.25
N ALA A 89 -7.53 15.64 26.12
CA ALA A 89 -6.78 15.00 25.03
C ALA A 89 -7.61 14.81 23.75
N GLY A 90 -8.93 15.02 23.80
CA GLY A 90 -9.82 14.86 22.64
C GLY A 90 -10.11 13.40 22.27
N VAL A 91 -9.96 12.46 23.21
CA VAL A 91 -10.23 11.03 23.00
C VAL A 91 -11.42 10.59 23.85
N ILE A 92 -12.23 9.67 23.32
CA ILE A 92 -13.33 9.01 24.02
C ILE A 92 -12.78 7.99 25.04
N PHE A 93 -11.70 7.29 24.70
CA PHE A 93 -11.11 6.24 25.53
C PHE A 93 -10.51 6.80 26.85
N PRO A 94 -10.57 6.04 27.95
CA PRO A 94 -10.23 6.52 29.29
C PRO A 94 -8.71 6.57 29.53
N VAL A 95 -8.08 7.73 29.27
CA VAL A 95 -6.64 7.99 29.47
C VAL A 95 -6.20 7.68 30.91
N GLY A 96 -7.02 8.01 31.90
CA GLY A 96 -6.70 7.73 33.31
C GLY A 96 -6.59 6.23 33.61
N ARG A 97 -7.42 5.39 32.96
CA ARG A 97 -7.39 3.94 33.10
C ARG A 97 -6.17 3.35 32.39
N MET A 98 -5.83 3.86 31.21
CA MET A 98 -4.62 3.47 30.47
C MET A 98 -3.36 3.73 31.30
N MET A 99 -3.27 4.89 31.97
CA MET A 99 -2.13 5.19 32.85
C MET A 99 -1.99 4.17 33.99
N ARG A 100 -3.12 3.72 34.57
CA ARG A 100 -3.10 2.71 35.63
C ARG A 100 -2.59 1.38 35.09
N TYR A 101 -3.09 0.92 33.94
CA TYR A 101 -2.64 -0.32 33.32
C TYR A 101 -1.17 -0.30 32.92
N LEU A 102 -0.69 0.82 32.37
CA LEU A 102 0.73 1.00 32.08
C LEU A 102 1.57 0.84 33.35
N ARG A 103 1.17 1.44 34.47
CA ARG A 103 1.88 1.29 35.76
C ARG A 103 1.83 -0.13 36.32
N THR A 104 0.74 -0.84 36.13
CA THR A 104 0.61 -2.23 36.60
C THR A 104 1.61 -3.16 35.91
N GLY A 105 1.97 -2.94 34.64
CA GLY A 105 2.92 -3.79 33.90
C GLY A 105 4.36 -3.29 33.80
N THR A 106 4.64 -2.04 34.17
CA THR A 106 5.95 -1.40 33.92
C THR A 106 6.54 -0.72 35.16
N HIS A 107 6.49 -1.40 36.31
CA HIS A 107 6.90 -0.85 37.60
C HIS A 107 8.37 -0.37 37.65
N LYS A 108 9.22 -0.85 36.74
CA LYS A 108 10.63 -0.44 36.60
C LYS A 108 10.81 0.89 35.87
N TYR A 109 9.83 1.36 35.10
CA TYR A 109 9.97 2.54 34.24
C TYR A 109 9.17 3.73 34.75
N ARG A 110 9.73 4.94 34.56
CA ARG A 110 8.97 6.19 34.74
C ARG A 110 8.11 6.44 33.51
N ILE A 111 6.80 6.47 33.70
CA ILE A 111 5.82 6.65 32.62
C ILE A 111 5.51 8.14 32.47
N GLY A 112 5.85 8.71 31.31
CA GLY A 112 5.52 10.09 30.96
C GLY A 112 4.02 10.31 30.75
N MET A 113 3.56 11.55 30.88
CA MET A 113 2.13 11.90 30.77
C MET A 113 1.55 11.70 29.36
N GLY A 114 2.38 11.66 28.33
CA GLY A 114 1.96 11.41 26.94
C GLY A 114 1.68 9.93 26.62
N ALA A 115 2.34 9.00 27.31
CA ALA A 115 2.17 7.56 27.07
C ALA A 115 0.71 7.07 27.19
N PRO A 116 -0.06 7.40 28.26
CA PRO A 116 -1.45 6.97 28.35
C PRO A 116 -2.38 7.65 27.34
N VAL A 117 -2.01 8.83 26.84
CA VAL A 117 -2.77 9.53 25.79
C VAL A 117 -2.54 8.84 24.46
N TYR A 118 -1.28 8.51 24.13
CA TYR A 118 -0.92 7.77 22.94
C TYR A 118 -1.62 6.40 22.90
N MET A 119 -1.53 5.62 23.99
CA MET A 119 -2.20 4.33 24.07
C MET A 119 -3.73 4.44 23.92
N ALA A 120 -4.35 5.46 24.51
CA ALA A 120 -5.79 5.68 24.36
C ALA A 120 -6.15 6.02 22.90
N ALA A 121 -5.37 6.88 22.25
CA ALA A 121 -5.59 7.27 20.86
C ALA A 121 -5.45 6.08 19.89
N VAL A 122 -4.40 5.26 20.05
CA VAL A 122 -4.17 4.09 19.19
C VAL A 122 -5.28 3.05 19.34
N ILE A 123 -5.69 2.74 20.58
CA ILE A 123 -6.76 1.78 20.82
C ILE A 123 -8.11 2.32 20.32
N GLU A 124 -8.35 3.63 20.47
CA GLU A 124 -9.56 4.27 19.94
C GLU A 124 -9.63 4.20 18.41
N TYR A 125 -8.51 4.45 17.74
CA TYR A 125 -8.41 4.31 16.29
C TYR A 125 -8.70 2.87 15.84
N LEU A 126 -8.04 1.87 16.45
CA LEU A 126 -8.27 0.46 16.12
C LEU A 126 -9.73 0.03 16.40
N ALA A 127 -10.33 0.51 17.48
CA ALA A 127 -11.71 0.21 17.80
C ALA A 127 -12.68 0.86 16.80
N ALA A 128 -12.39 2.09 16.36
CA ALA A 128 -13.19 2.78 15.34
C ALA A 128 -13.17 2.02 14.01
N GLU A 129 -11.99 1.61 13.54
CA GLU A 129 -11.81 0.86 12.29
C GLU A 129 -12.59 -0.48 12.32
N ILE A 130 -12.42 -1.26 13.39
CA ILE A 130 -13.15 -2.53 13.55
C ILE A 130 -14.67 -2.30 13.56
N LEU A 131 -15.14 -1.24 14.23
CA LEU A 131 -16.57 -0.93 14.31
C LEU A 131 -17.14 -0.41 12.99
N GLU A 132 -16.36 0.32 12.20
CA GLU A 132 -16.74 0.78 10.87
C GLU A 132 -16.92 -0.41 9.92
N LEU A 133 -15.90 -1.28 9.82
CA LEU A 133 -15.96 -2.49 9.00
C LEU A 133 -17.06 -3.45 9.46
N ALA A 134 -17.22 -3.65 10.77
CA ALA A 134 -18.29 -4.48 11.32
C ALA A 134 -19.68 -3.84 11.11
N GLY A 135 -19.75 -2.51 11.08
CA GLY A 135 -20.96 -1.76 10.73
C GLY A 135 -21.38 -1.99 9.29
N ASN A 136 -20.41 -1.97 8.36
CA ASN A 136 -20.65 -2.29 6.95
C ASN A 136 -21.12 -3.74 6.79
N ALA A 137 -20.43 -4.70 7.42
CA ALA A 137 -20.84 -6.11 7.41
C ALA A 137 -22.24 -6.34 8.02
N ALA A 138 -22.65 -5.53 9.01
CA ALA A 138 -24.01 -5.59 9.57
C ALA A 138 -25.06 -5.07 8.58
N ARG A 139 -24.77 -3.97 7.87
CA ARG A 139 -25.65 -3.40 6.83
C ARG A 139 -25.83 -4.37 5.66
N ASP A 140 -24.75 -5.02 5.22
CA ASP A 140 -24.79 -6.01 4.14
C ASP A 140 -25.70 -7.20 4.49
N ASN A 141 -25.66 -7.62 5.77
CA ASN A 141 -26.56 -8.65 6.30
C ASN A 141 -27.96 -8.13 6.66
N LYS A 142 -28.29 -6.88 6.31
CA LYS A 142 -29.56 -6.21 6.60
C LYS A 142 -29.92 -6.23 8.09
N LYS A 143 -28.91 -6.07 8.96
CA LYS A 143 -29.07 -6.01 10.42
C LYS A 143 -28.71 -4.61 10.92
N GLY A 144 -29.58 -4.02 11.75
CA GLY A 144 -29.32 -2.74 12.41
C GLY A 144 -28.43 -2.82 13.66
N ARG A 145 -27.97 -4.02 14.04
CA ARG A 145 -27.13 -4.25 15.23
C ARG A 145 -25.87 -5.01 14.83
N ILE A 146 -24.72 -4.52 15.27
CA ILE A 146 -23.44 -5.23 15.16
C ILE A 146 -23.47 -6.45 16.08
N THR A 147 -23.15 -7.63 15.55
CA THR A 147 -23.07 -8.89 16.30
C THR A 147 -21.63 -9.42 16.25
N PRO A 148 -21.23 -10.35 17.13
CA PRO A 148 -19.88 -10.92 17.09
C PRO A 148 -19.51 -11.54 15.73
N ARG A 149 -20.49 -12.02 14.96
CA ARG A 149 -20.29 -12.48 13.59
C ARG A 149 -19.87 -11.37 12.64
N HIS A 150 -20.43 -10.17 12.77
CA HIS A 150 -20.02 -9.02 11.94
C HIS A 150 -18.58 -8.60 12.27
N ILE A 151 -18.18 -8.65 13.54
CA ILE A 151 -16.81 -8.40 13.95
C ILE A 151 -15.87 -9.47 13.39
N LYS A 152 -16.26 -10.75 13.46
CA LYS A 152 -15.47 -11.85 12.89
C LYS A 152 -15.29 -11.73 11.37
N LEU A 153 -16.34 -11.34 10.66
CA LEU A 153 -16.29 -11.10 9.21
C LEU A 153 -15.40 -9.89 8.89
N ALA A 154 -15.56 -8.79 9.61
CA ALA A 154 -14.75 -7.58 9.44
C ALA A 154 -13.25 -7.87 9.66
N VAL A 155 -12.92 -8.47 10.80
CA VAL A 155 -11.52 -8.79 11.15
C VAL A 155 -10.91 -9.79 10.17
N ALA A 156 -11.66 -10.79 9.70
CA ALA A 156 -11.08 -11.81 8.84
C ALA A 156 -10.98 -11.41 7.37
N ASN A 157 -11.83 -10.49 6.91
CA ASN A 157 -11.77 -9.95 5.55
C ASN A 157 -10.73 -8.83 5.42
N ASP A 158 -10.25 -8.29 6.55
CA ASP A 158 -9.20 -7.31 6.60
C ASP A 158 -7.86 -7.97 6.97
N GLU A 159 -6.85 -7.86 6.12
CA GLU A 159 -5.59 -8.59 6.29
C GLU A 159 -4.78 -8.07 7.49
N GLU A 160 -4.79 -6.76 7.72
CA GLU A 160 -4.05 -6.13 8.81
C GLU A 160 -4.66 -6.48 10.17
N LEU A 161 -5.99 -6.41 10.30
CA LEU A 161 -6.72 -6.81 11.50
C LEU A 161 -6.67 -8.31 11.73
N ASN A 162 -6.74 -9.13 10.67
CA ASN A 162 -6.59 -10.58 10.79
C ASN A 162 -5.20 -10.97 11.29
N GLN A 163 -4.16 -10.28 10.80
CA GLN A 163 -2.79 -10.48 11.26
C GLN A 163 -2.56 -9.94 12.67
N LEU A 164 -3.08 -8.75 12.99
CA LEU A 164 -3.00 -8.14 14.34
C LEU A 164 -3.70 -9.01 15.39
N LEU A 165 -4.82 -9.62 15.02
CA LEU A 165 -5.64 -10.49 15.89
C LEU A 165 -5.41 -11.98 15.60
N ARG A 166 -4.26 -12.34 14.99
CA ARG A 166 -3.89 -13.72 14.69
C ARG A 166 -3.73 -14.50 16.00
N GLY A 167 -4.70 -15.35 16.31
CA GLY A 167 -4.77 -16.12 17.56
C GLY A 167 -5.83 -15.65 18.55
N VAL A 168 -6.56 -14.57 18.25
CA VAL A 168 -7.69 -14.12 19.05
C VAL A 168 -8.96 -14.89 18.66
N THR A 169 -9.60 -15.50 19.66
CA THR A 169 -10.89 -16.17 19.47
C THR A 169 -12.03 -15.20 19.74
N ILE A 170 -12.83 -14.93 18.72
CA ILE A 170 -14.07 -14.13 18.84
C ILE A 170 -15.22 -15.11 19.10
N SER A 171 -15.68 -15.18 20.35
CA SER A 171 -16.83 -16.00 20.74
C SER A 171 -18.08 -15.58 19.96
N ASN A 172 -18.91 -16.56 19.59
CA ASN A 172 -20.13 -16.38 18.79
C ASN A 172 -19.91 -15.76 17.39
N GLY A 173 -18.66 -15.70 16.90
CA GLY A 173 -18.33 -15.19 15.55
C GLY A 173 -18.72 -16.15 14.42
N GLY A 174 -18.83 -17.45 14.72
CA GLY A 174 -19.03 -18.50 13.73
C GLY A 174 -17.82 -18.71 12.82
N VAL A 175 -18.01 -19.55 11.79
CA VAL A 175 -16.99 -19.80 10.76
C VAL A 175 -17.18 -18.88 9.55
N LEU A 176 -16.06 -18.54 8.92
CA LEU A 176 -16.06 -17.78 7.68
C LEU A 176 -16.64 -18.64 6.56
N PRO A 177 -17.50 -18.09 5.69
CA PRO A 177 -17.97 -18.80 4.52
C PRO A 177 -16.78 -19.16 3.63
N ARG A 178 -16.42 -20.44 3.58
CA ARG A 178 -15.44 -21.00 2.64
C ARG A 178 -16.11 -22.13 1.88
N ILE A 179 -16.44 -21.87 0.62
CA ILE A 179 -16.99 -22.90 -0.26
C ILE A 179 -15.80 -23.54 -0.97
N HIS A 180 -15.61 -24.84 -0.74
CA HIS A 180 -14.64 -25.63 -1.50
C HIS A 180 -15.00 -25.56 -2.99
N PRO A 181 -14.04 -25.26 -3.89
CA PRO A 181 -14.33 -25.12 -5.32
C PRO A 181 -14.93 -26.39 -5.94
N GLU A 182 -14.71 -27.56 -5.32
CA GLU A 182 -15.30 -28.85 -5.70
C GLU A 182 -16.81 -28.93 -5.43
N LEU A 183 -17.33 -28.16 -4.46
CA LEU A 183 -18.74 -28.11 -4.10
C LEU A 183 -19.54 -27.12 -4.98
N LEU A 184 -18.84 -26.33 -5.80
CA LEU A 184 -19.47 -25.53 -6.84
C LEU A 184 -19.81 -26.47 -8.00
N SER A 185 -21.08 -26.85 -8.13
CA SER A 185 -21.54 -27.75 -9.18
C SER A 185 -21.11 -27.24 -10.57
N LYS A 186 -20.31 -28.02 -11.30
CA LYS A 186 -20.02 -27.78 -12.74
C LYS A 186 -21.29 -28.02 -13.55
N LYS A 187 -22.16 -27.01 -13.63
CA LYS A 187 -23.35 -27.05 -14.49
C LYS A 187 -22.90 -26.96 -15.95
N ARG A 188 -22.95 -28.07 -16.69
CA ARG A 188 -22.77 -28.07 -18.15
C ARG A 188 -23.88 -27.23 -18.79
N GLY A 189 -23.50 -26.19 -19.53
CA GLY A 189 -24.37 -25.53 -20.50
C GLY A 189 -25.15 -24.28 -20.06
N ALA A 190 -24.79 -23.63 -18.95
CA ALA A 190 -25.27 -22.28 -18.66
C ALA A 190 -24.07 -21.39 -18.36
N ARG A 191 -23.94 -20.24 -19.05
CA ARG A 191 -23.03 -19.17 -18.62
C ARG A 191 -23.43 -18.79 -17.20
N VAL A 192 -22.67 -19.26 -16.23
CA VAL A 192 -22.69 -18.73 -14.88
C VAL A 192 -21.87 -17.45 -14.95
N LYS A 193 -22.55 -16.30 -15.01
CA LYS A 193 -21.95 -15.09 -14.46
C LYS A 193 -21.72 -15.38 -12.99
N VAL A 194 -20.46 -15.40 -12.58
CA VAL A 194 -20.13 -15.26 -11.17
C VAL A 194 -20.38 -13.78 -10.87
N ASP A 195 -21.63 -13.47 -10.54
CA ASP A 195 -21.98 -12.17 -9.98
C ASP A 195 -21.38 -12.12 -8.57
N SER A 196 -20.16 -11.59 -8.47
CA SER A 196 -19.82 -10.73 -7.35
C SER A 196 -20.63 -9.44 -7.51
N GLN A 197 -21.88 -9.47 -7.06
CA GLN A 197 -22.68 -8.28 -6.80
C GLN A 197 -22.97 -8.30 -5.29
N THR A 198 -22.61 -7.25 -4.55
CA THR A 198 -23.45 -6.06 -4.52
C THR A 198 -22.68 -4.76 -4.77
N SER A 199 -22.78 -4.24 -5.99
CA SER A 199 -22.97 -2.80 -6.22
C SER A 199 -24.44 -2.61 -6.61
N VAL A 200 -25.10 -1.66 -5.97
CA VAL A 200 -26.51 -1.33 -6.16
C VAL A 200 -26.68 -0.57 -7.48
N PRO A 201 -27.63 -0.91 -8.35
CA PRO A 201 -28.11 0.02 -9.37
C PRO A 201 -29.38 0.72 -8.89
N GLU A 202 -29.36 2.05 -8.93
CA GLU A 202 -30.57 2.88 -9.01
C GLU A 202 -31.42 2.44 -10.21
N LYS A 203 -32.74 2.36 -10.06
CA LYS A 203 -33.62 2.76 -11.17
C LYS A 203 -34.99 3.26 -10.73
N GLN A 204 -35.35 4.30 -11.47
CA GLN A 204 -36.55 5.12 -11.49
C GLN A 204 -37.86 4.31 -11.56
N GLU A 205 -38.88 4.89 -10.95
CA GLU A 205 -40.28 4.53 -11.09
C GLU A 205 -40.76 4.69 -12.53
N ASP A 206 -41.49 3.70 -13.05
CA ASP A 206 -42.68 4.01 -13.84
C ASP A 206 -43.71 2.87 -13.82
N ARG A 207 -44.99 3.26 -13.74
CA ARG A 207 -46.18 2.41 -13.62
C ARG A 207 -46.56 1.79 -14.96
N SER A 208 -47.04 0.53 -14.97
CA SER A 208 -48.41 0.19 -15.45
C SER A 208 -48.74 -1.33 -15.53
N LYS A 209 -49.79 -1.70 -14.78
CA LYS A 209 -50.93 -2.61 -14.99
C LYS A 209 -50.86 -3.87 -15.91
N ASN A 210 -51.32 -4.97 -15.28
CA ASN A 210 -52.34 -5.96 -15.68
C ASN A 210 -51.97 -7.34 -16.31
N LYS A 211 -52.14 -8.37 -15.45
CA LYS A 211 -53.01 -9.57 -15.53
C LYS A 211 -52.87 -10.64 -16.64
N LYS A 212 -52.91 -11.89 -16.12
CA LYS A 212 -53.51 -13.17 -16.64
C LYS A 212 -52.62 -14.05 -17.54
N THR A 213 -52.07 -15.16 -17.01
CA THR A 213 -52.56 -16.56 -16.95
C THR A 213 -52.40 -17.38 -18.24
N ILE A 214 -51.70 -18.53 -18.18
CA ILE A 214 -52.18 -19.91 -18.45
C ILE A 214 -50.98 -20.88 -18.63
N LYS A 215 -51.22 -22.14 -18.25
CA LYS A 215 -50.33 -23.30 -18.07
C LYS A 215 -50.04 -24.08 -19.37
N SER A 216 -48.96 -24.87 -19.28
CA SER A 216 -48.76 -26.27 -19.76
C SER A 216 -48.56 -26.58 -21.26
N PHE A 217 -47.51 -27.34 -21.59
CA PHE A 217 -47.48 -28.77 -22.02
C PHE A 217 -46.04 -29.11 -22.54
N LYS A 218 -45.29 -30.02 -21.91
CA LYS A 218 -45.12 -31.47 -22.21
C LYS A 218 -44.30 -31.82 -23.48
N LYS A 219 -42.98 -31.98 -23.28
CA LYS A 219 -42.13 -33.19 -23.53
C LYS A 219 -42.48 -34.10 -24.73
N VAL A 220 -41.56 -34.23 -25.70
CA VAL A 220 -41.34 -35.45 -26.51
C VAL A 220 -39.84 -35.67 -26.75
N LYS A 221 -39.48 -36.96 -26.69
CA LYS A 221 -38.17 -37.63 -26.77
C LYS A 221 -37.81 -38.01 -28.21
N GLY A 222 -36.51 -38.22 -28.44
CA GLY A 222 -35.95 -39.08 -29.50
C GLY A 222 -34.92 -38.34 -30.34
N ARG A 223 -33.77 -38.88 -30.75
CA ARG A 223 -33.31 -40.28 -30.83
C ARG A 223 -31.79 -40.26 -31.11
N ARG A 224 -31.12 -41.36 -30.74
CA ARG A 224 -29.73 -41.79 -31.04
C ARG A 224 -29.40 -41.64 -32.55
N GLY A 225 -28.17 -41.49 -33.04
CA GLY A 225 -26.80 -41.63 -32.54
C GLY A 225 -25.83 -41.68 -33.75
N ARG A 226 -24.57 -42.08 -33.49
CA ARG A 226 -23.53 -42.60 -34.44
C ARG A 226 -22.44 -41.62 -34.92
N LYS A 227 -21.22 -41.85 -34.43
CA LYS A 227 -19.89 -41.64 -35.07
C LYS A 227 -19.48 -43.01 -35.68
N PRO A 228 -18.55 -43.16 -36.68
CA PRO A 228 -17.15 -42.70 -36.55
C PRO A 228 -16.27 -42.47 -37.83
N LYS A 229 -15.05 -41.96 -37.57
CA LYS A 229 -13.72 -42.19 -38.22
C LYS A 229 -13.21 -41.38 -39.44
N THR A 230 -11.97 -40.86 -39.25
CA THR A 230 -10.79 -40.66 -40.17
C THR A 230 -10.97 -39.74 -41.39
N THR A 231 -10.05 -38.89 -41.89
CA THR A 231 -8.56 -38.84 -42.03
C THR A 231 -8.12 -37.40 -42.42
N ASP A 232 -6.82 -37.12 -42.27
CA ASP A 232 -5.90 -36.09 -42.84
C ASP A 232 -6.35 -34.96 -43.81
N GLY A 233 -5.67 -33.80 -43.69
CA GLY A 233 -5.25 -32.98 -44.86
C GLY A 233 -5.73 -31.51 -44.95
N ASP A 234 -4.79 -30.59 -44.72
CA ASP A 234 -4.58 -29.26 -45.34
C ASP A 234 -5.42 -27.99 -45.05
N LYS A 235 -4.65 -26.94 -44.66
CA LYS A 235 -4.73 -25.48 -44.88
C LYS A 235 -6.09 -24.83 -45.21
N GLU A 236 -6.52 -23.89 -44.35
CA GLU A 236 -6.50 -22.42 -44.62
C GLU A 236 -7.26 -21.58 -43.57
N SER A 237 -6.71 -20.39 -43.30
CA SER A 237 -7.38 -19.13 -42.94
C SER A 237 -8.03 -18.90 -41.55
N LEU A 238 -7.50 -17.85 -40.90
CA LEU A 238 -7.92 -17.11 -39.70
C LEU A 238 -9.35 -16.50 -39.81
N PRO A 239 -10.04 -16.13 -38.68
CA PRO A 239 -9.75 -14.86 -38.01
C PRO A 239 -9.69 -14.86 -36.47
N SER A 240 -8.83 -13.96 -36.02
CA SER A 240 -8.58 -13.36 -34.71
C SER A 240 -9.74 -13.19 -33.72
N SER A 241 -9.41 -13.30 -32.42
CA SER A 241 -9.54 -12.18 -31.45
C SER A 241 -9.21 -12.62 -30.01
N SER A 242 -7.97 -12.42 -29.59
CA SER A 242 -7.57 -11.90 -28.26
C SER A 242 -6.08 -11.61 -28.34
N VAL A 243 -5.69 -10.34 -28.18
CA VAL A 243 -4.30 -9.88 -28.31
C VAL A 243 -3.50 -10.36 -27.10
N GLU A 244 -2.40 -11.07 -27.36
CA GLU A 244 -1.37 -11.48 -26.40
C GLU A 244 -0.62 -10.22 -25.90
N ASP A 245 -0.99 -9.70 -24.73
CA ASP A 245 -0.42 -8.46 -24.15
C ASP A 245 0.28 -8.78 -22.79
N GLY A 246 1.22 -9.73 -22.83
CA GLY A 246 2.04 -10.16 -21.69
C GLY A 246 3.54 -9.90 -21.90
N PRO A 247 4.36 -9.87 -20.83
CA PRO A 247 5.79 -9.50 -20.85
C PRO A 247 6.72 -10.42 -21.67
N GLY A 248 6.19 -11.41 -22.38
CA GLY A 248 6.95 -12.39 -23.15
C GLY A 248 7.23 -13.68 -22.37
N ASP A 249 7.96 -14.58 -23.00
CA ASP A 249 8.25 -15.91 -22.46
C ASP A 249 9.28 -15.83 -21.32
N GLY A 250 9.06 -16.58 -20.24
CA GLY A 250 9.93 -16.54 -19.04
C GLY A 250 9.62 -15.45 -18.00
N PHE A 251 8.51 -14.73 -18.17
CA PHE A 251 8.05 -13.68 -17.24
C PHE A 251 6.70 -14.04 -16.65
N THR A 252 6.62 -14.15 -15.32
CA THR A 252 5.37 -14.48 -14.63
C THR A 252 4.81 -13.23 -13.96
N ILE A 253 3.64 -12.76 -14.39
CA ILE A 253 2.95 -11.67 -13.69
C ILE A 253 2.37 -12.24 -12.39
N LEU A 254 2.90 -11.77 -11.26
CA LEU A 254 2.47 -12.17 -9.92
C LEU A 254 1.27 -11.36 -9.44
N SER A 255 1.24 -10.07 -9.77
CA SER A 255 0.17 -9.16 -9.39
C SER A 255 0.04 -8.06 -10.44
N ALA A 256 -1.17 -7.58 -10.64
CA ALA A 256 -1.41 -6.42 -11.48
C ALA A 256 -2.42 -5.51 -10.81
N LYS A 257 -2.15 -4.22 -10.88
CA LYS A 257 -2.97 -3.17 -10.28
C LYS A 257 -3.19 -2.05 -11.27
N SER A 258 -4.44 -1.70 -11.48
CA SER A 258 -4.81 -0.59 -12.35
C SER A 258 -4.93 0.68 -11.52
N LEU A 259 -4.23 1.74 -11.93
CA LEU A 259 -4.40 3.09 -11.40
C LEU A 259 -5.68 3.72 -11.95
N PHE A 260 -6.18 4.75 -11.27
CA PHE A 260 -7.45 5.42 -11.59
C PHE A 260 -7.53 5.93 -13.03
N LEU A 261 -6.41 6.38 -13.61
CA LEU A 261 -6.34 6.92 -14.97
C LEU A 261 -6.11 5.83 -16.04
N GLY A 262 -6.19 4.55 -15.66
CA GLY A 262 -6.15 3.40 -16.58
C GLY A 262 -4.76 2.81 -16.83
N GLN A 263 -3.71 3.32 -16.19
CA GLN A 263 -2.38 2.71 -16.26
C GLN A 263 -2.32 1.46 -15.39
N LYS A 264 -1.64 0.42 -15.87
CA LYS A 264 -1.50 -0.85 -15.20
C LYS A 264 -0.08 -1.02 -14.66
N LEU A 265 0.04 -1.19 -13.35
CA LEU A 265 1.26 -1.59 -12.66
C LEU A 265 1.26 -3.12 -12.54
N SER A 266 2.22 -3.81 -13.14
CA SER A 266 2.33 -5.27 -13.09
C SER A 266 3.61 -5.68 -12.40
N LEU A 267 3.50 -6.47 -11.34
CA LEU A 267 4.63 -7.11 -10.69
C LEU A 267 4.96 -8.39 -11.42
N THR A 268 6.18 -8.50 -11.93
CA THR A 268 6.64 -9.63 -12.74
C THR A 268 7.85 -10.27 -12.07
N GLU A 269 7.75 -11.57 -11.84
CA GLU A 269 8.88 -12.40 -11.43
C GLU A 269 9.66 -12.86 -12.65
N SER A 270 10.97 -12.62 -12.63
CA SER A 270 11.91 -13.09 -13.65
C SER A 270 13.32 -13.18 -13.10
N GLU A 271 14.12 -14.06 -13.69
CA GLU A 271 15.55 -14.06 -13.51
C GLU A 271 16.18 -12.79 -14.12
N MET A 272 17.23 -12.27 -13.48
CA MET A 272 17.97 -11.09 -13.94
C MET A 272 18.53 -11.27 -15.37
N SER A 273 18.98 -12.48 -15.71
CA SER A 273 19.55 -12.82 -17.02
C SER A 273 18.56 -12.63 -18.18
N LYS A 274 17.26 -12.75 -17.92
CA LYS A 274 16.20 -12.67 -18.92
C LYS A 274 15.70 -11.26 -19.17
N ILE A 275 16.15 -10.25 -18.40
CA ILE A 275 15.62 -8.88 -18.51
C ILE A 275 15.73 -8.30 -19.94
N GLY A 276 16.73 -8.69 -20.72
CA GLY A 276 16.89 -8.26 -22.11
C GLY A 276 15.84 -8.81 -23.08
N SER A 277 15.18 -9.92 -22.74
CA SER A 277 14.12 -10.55 -23.55
C SER A 277 12.70 -10.10 -23.18
N ILE A 278 12.53 -9.19 -22.22
CA ILE A 278 11.21 -8.72 -21.82
C ILE A 278 10.57 -7.89 -22.95
N LYS A 279 9.32 -8.24 -23.31
CA LYS A 279 8.56 -7.55 -24.37
C LYS A 279 7.95 -6.25 -23.85
N VAL A 280 8.79 -5.22 -23.69
CA VAL A 280 8.40 -3.85 -23.31
C VAL A 280 9.05 -2.83 -24.22
N GLU A 281 8.52 -1.61 -24.31
CA GLU A 281 9.12 -0.60 -25.18
C GLU A 281 10.36 0.07 -24.56
N GLY A 282 10.43 0.19 -23.22
CA GLY A 282 11.57 0.76 -22.50
C GLY A 282 12.01 -0.07 -21.28
N ILE A 283 13.31 -0.19 -21.05
CA ILE A 283 13.87 -0.81 -19.84
C ILE A 283 14.65 0.25 -19.05
N ILE A 284 14.38 0.36 -17.74
CA ILE A 284 15.16 1.22 -16.85
C ILE A 284 16.44 0.50 -16.44
N ASN A 285 17.59 1.17 -16.56
CA ASN A 285 18.90 0.67 -16.13
C ASN A 285 19.47 1.56 -15.01
N PRO A 286 19.41 1.11 -13.75
CA PRO A 286 20.06 1.79 -12.63
C PRO A 286 21.58 1.73 -12.77
N THR A 287 22.22 2.89 -12.86
CA THR A 287 23.67 3.02 -13.09
C THR A 287 24.28 4.14 -12.24
N ASN A 288 25.60 4.31 -12.30
CA ASN A 288 26.32 5.46 -11.77
C ASN A 288 26.49 6.57 -12.83
N ALA A 289 27.22 7.63 -12.45
CA ALA A 289 27.54 8.77 -13.31
C ALA A 289 28.23 8.38 -14.63
N GLU A 290 28.96 7.27 -14.66
CA GLU A 290 29.67 6.82 -15.85
C GLU A 290 28.81 5.96 -16.78
N MET A 291 27.57 5.59 -16.42
CA MET A 291 26.77 4.63 -17.21
C MET A 291 27.52 3.29 -17.38
N ASP A 292 28.03 2.71 -16.30
CA ASP A 292 28.71 1.42 -16.35
C ASP A 292 27.74 0.23 -16.39
N LEU A 293 28.10 -0.81 -17.15
CA LEU A 293 27.28 -2.01 -17.34
C LEU A 293 27.80 -3.22 -16.57
N LYS A 294 28.71 -3.02 -15.62
CA LYS A 294 29.48 -4.12 -15.01
C LYS A 294 28.63 -5.01 -14.09
N ASP A 295 27.58 -4.46 -13.49
CA ASP A 295 26.87 -5.09 -12.38
C ASP A 295 25.37 -5.28 -12.66
N GLY A 296 24.79 -6.32 -12.05
CA GLY A 296 23.34 -6.56 -11.97
C GLY A 296 22.61 -6.48 -13.31
N VAL A 297 21.73 -5.49 -13.43
CA VAL A 297 20.90 -5.23 -14.62
C VAL A 297 21.75 -4.83 -15.81
N GLY A 298 22.77 -3.98 -15.61
CA GLY A 298 23.67 -3.53 -16.69
C GLY A 298 24.37 -4.71 -17.35
N ASN A 299 24.83 -5.68 -16.54
CA ASN A 299 25.54 -6.87 -17.04
C ASN A 299 24.60 -7.76 -17.87
N ALA A 300 23.35 -7.92 -17.41
CA ALA A 300 22.35 -8.70 -18.13
C ALA A 300 21.96 -8.04 -19.46
N LEU A 301 21.85 -6.71 -19.50
CA LEU A 301 21.59 -5.96 -20.72
C LEU A 301 22.76 -6.03 -21.70
N GLU A 302 24.01 -5.93 -21.22
CA GLU A 302 25.21 -6.09 -22.05
C GLU A 302 25.28 -7.48 -22.68
N LYS A 303 25.01 -8.53 -21.90
CA LYS A 303 24.99 -9.92 -22.40
C LYS A 303 23.90 -10.16 -23.45
N ALA A 304 22.73 -9.55 -23.27
CA ALA A 304 21.62 -9.71 -24.20
C ALA A 304 21.79 -8.85 -25.47
N GLY A 305 22.18 -7.58 -25.34
CA GLY A 305 22.31 -6.63 -26.44
C GLY A 305 23.64 -6.73 -27.21
N GLY A 306 24.66 -7.37 -26.62
CA GLY A 306 25.94 -7.61 -27.26
C GLY A 306 26.72 -6.33 -27.58
N ARG A 307 27.56 -6.39 -28.63
CA ARG A 307 28.46 -5.29 -29.02
C ARG A 307 27.73 -4.03 -29.43
N GLU A 308 26.60 -4.16 -30.13
CA GLU A 308 25.82 -3.04 -30.64
C GLU A 308 25.27 -2.18 -29.50
N PHE A 309 24.73 -2.82 -28.45
CA PHE A 309 24.26 -2.11 -27.26
C PHE A 309 25.41 -1.39 -26.53
N LEU A 310 26.57 -2.05 -26.42
CA LEU A 310 27.73 -1.48 -25.75
C LEU A 310 28.29 -0.25 -26.51
N GLU A 311 28.25 -0.26 -27.84
CA GLU A 311 28.60 0.89 -28.68
C GLU A 311 27.61 2.05 -28.49
N ALA A 312 26.30 1.77 -28.49
CA ALA A 312 25.27 2.78 -28.25
C ALA A 312 25.44 3.48 -26.88
N VAL A 313 25.77 2.74 -25.82
CA VAL A 313 26.04 3.32 -24.49
C VAL A 313 27.33 4.13 -24.47
N LYS A 314 28.38 3.70 -25.19
CA LYS A 314 29.63 4.47 -25.32
C LYS A 314 29.42 5.79 -26.07
N GLU A 315 28.64 5.79 -27.13
CA GLU A 315 28.28 7.01 -27.87
C GLU A 315 27.46 7.96 -27.01
N LEU A 316 26.47 7.43 -26.27
CA LEU A 316 25.67 8.21 -25.32
C LEU A 316 26.56 8.89 -24.26
N ARG A 317 27.54 8.16 -23.71
CA ARG A 317 28.52 8.69 -22.75
C ARG A 317 29.35 9.84 -23.34
N LYS A 318 29.75 9.73 -24.62
CA LYS A 318 30.49 10.79 -25.30
C LYS A 318 29.62 12.02 -25.58
N ALA A 319 28.35 11.82 -25.92
CA ALA A 319 27.43 12.90 -26.28
C ALA A 319 26.91 13.67 -25.05
N GLN A 320 26.59 12.97 -23.97
CA GLN A 320 25.91 13.55 -22.80
C GLN A 320 26.86 13.82 -21.62
N GLY A 321 28.02 13.17 -21.60
CA GLY A 321 28.96 13.26 -20.49
C GLY A 321 28.50 12.49 -19.24
N PRO A 322 29.12 12.77 -18.08
CA PRO A 322 28.75 12.13 -16.82
C PRO A 322 27.33 12.50 -16.39
N LEU A 323 26.56 11.51 -15.94
CA LEU A 323 25.21 11.73 -15.44
C LEU A 323 25.23 12.32 -14.02
N GLU A 324 24.53 13.43 -13.82
CA GLU A 324 24.27 13.98 -12.50
C GLU A 324 23.35 13.07 -11.68
N VAL A 325 23.39 13.18 -10.35
CA VAL A 325 22.49 12.40 -9.47
C VAL A 325 21.03 12.73 -9.77
N ALA A 326 20.20 11.70 -9.86
CA ALA A 326 18.81 11.74 -10.27
C ALA A 326 18.54 12.17 -11.73
N SER A 327 19.58 12.28 -12.56
CA SER A 327 19.43 12.49 -14.00
C SER A 327 19.28 11.18 -14.76
N VAL A 328 18.80 11.28 -16.01
CA VAL A 328 18.54 10.14 -16.88
C VAL A 328 19.07 10.41 -18.29
N ALA A 329 19.45 9.34 -18.98
CA ALA A 329 19.84 9.35 -20.37
C ALA A 329 19.25 8.15 -21.11
N VAL A 330 18.95 8.31 -22.40
CA VAL A 330 18.24 7.29 -23.19
C VAL A 330 19.14 6.81 -24.31
N SER A 331 19.41 5.51 -24.35
CA SER A 331 20.10 4.84 -25.46
C SER A 331 19.12 3.99 -26.27
N GLN A 332 19.51 3.69 -27.51
CA GLN A 332 18.83 2.70 -28.32
C GLN A 332 19.17 1.29 -27.82
N ALA A 333 18.15 0.44 -27.70
CA ALA A 333 18.27 -0.90 -27.16
C ALA A 333 18.58 -1.95 -28.25
N SER A 334 19.61 -1.72 -29.05
CA SER A 334 20.00 -2.65 -30.13
C SER A 334 20.32 -4.04 -29.56
N GLY A 335 19.79 -5.09 -30.19
CA GLY A 335 19.93 -6.48 -29.72
C GLY A 335 19.01 -6.89 -28.58
N LEU A 336 18.16 -5.99 -28.05
CA LEU A 336 17.18 -6.29 -27.02
C LEU A 336 15.76 -6.36 -27.60
N ALA A 337 14.83 -7.01 -26.87
CA ALA A 337 13.42 -6.98 -27.23
C ALA A 337 12.79 -5.59 -27.03
N ALA A 338 13.40 -4.77 -26.17
CA ALA A 338 13.00 -3.39 -25.95
C ALA A 338 13.51 -2.44 -27.02
N ARG A 339 12.87 -1.27 -27.13
CA ARG A 339 13.27 -0.24 -28.12
C ARG A 339 14.31 0.72 -27.56
N PHE A 340 14.19 1.05 -26.27
CA PHE A 340 15.07 1.99 -25.59
C PHE A 340 15.49 1.46 -24.21
N VAL A 341 16.70 1.84 -23.79
CA VAL A 341 17.16 1.70 -22.40
C VAL A 341 17.29 3.10 -21.80
N ILE A 342 16.66 3.31 -20.64
CA ILE A 342 16.71 4.56 -19.89
C ILE A 342 17.68 4.36 -18.73
N HIS A 343 18.88 4.88 -18.89
CA HIS A 343 19.93 4.88 -17.88
C HIS A 343 19.63 5.95 -16.85
N CYS A 344 19.62 5.59 -15.56
CA CYS A 344 19.38 6.54 -14.49
C CYS A 344 20.49 6.49 -13.43
N ASN A 345 20.99 7.66 -13.04
CA ASN A 345 21.94 7.77 -11.95
C ASN A 345 21.20 7.89 -10.62
N VAL A 346 21.14 6.78 -9.89
CA VAL A 346 20.37 6.68 -8.64
C VAL A 346 21.18 7.27 -7.49
N PRO A 347 20.58 8.04 -6.55
CA PRO A 347 21.28 8.55 -5.37
C PRO A 347 21.80 7.43 -4.47
N GLN A 348 22.74 7.75 -3.59
CA GLN A 348 23.25 6.83 -2.57
C GLN A 348 22.44 6.97 -1.27
N TRP A 349 22.13 5.86 -0.61
CA TRP A 349 21.46 5.88 0.69
C TRP A 349 22.33 6.60 1.72
N GLY A 350 21.71 7.48 2.50
CA GLY A 350 22.40 8.30 3.49
C GLY A 350 22.99 9.61 2.95
N SER A 351 22.92 9.88 1.64
CA SER A 351 23.23 11.21 1.10
C SER A 351 22.12 12.22 1.43
N ASP A 352 22.46 13.50 1.35
CA ASP A 352 21.51 14.58 1.58
C ASP A 352 20.30 14.47 0.65
N LYS A 353 19.10 14.40 1.23
CA LYS A 353 17.82 14.30 0.50
C LYS A 353 17.77 13.12 -0.48
N CYS A 354 18.43 12.01 -0.17
CA CYS A 354 18.46 10.82 -1.01
C CYS A 354 17.06 10.27 -1.37
N GLU A 355 16.08 10.38 -0.46
CA GLU A 355 14.69 9.99 -0.72
C GLU A 355 14.02 10.87 -1.79
N ASP A 356 14.14 12.20 -1.67
CA ASP A 356 13.61 13.16 -2.65
C ASP A 356 14.30 12.98 -4.02
N GLN A 357 15.61 12.73 -4.01
CA GLN A 357 16.38 12.44 -5.21
C GLN A 357 15.92 11.14 -5.87
N LEU A 358 15.58 10.10 -5.11
CA LEU A 358 15.05 8.85 -5.66
C LEU A 358 13.68 9.07 -6.31
N GLU A 359 12.78 9.80 -5.65
CA GLU A 359 11.50 10.17 -6.25
C GLU A 359 11.69 10.98 -7.55
N LYS A 360 12.64 11.92 -7.56
CA LYS A 360 12.99 12.70 -8.75
C LYS A 360 13.55 11.81 -9.87
N THR A 361 14.39 10.84 -9.54
CA THR A 361 14.96 9.88 -10.49
C THR A 361 13.84 9.11 -11.21
N VAL A 362 12.88 8.59 -10.45
CA VAL A 362 11.74 7.84 -10.99
C VAL A 362 10.88 8.72 -11.90
N LYS A 363 10.59 9.96 -11.50
CA LYS A 363 9.86 10.92 -12.35
C LYS A 363 10.59 11.19 -13.65
N ASN A 364 11.90 11.43 -13.60
CA ASN A 364 12.71 11.67 -14.79
C ASN A 364 12.72 10.45 -15.73
N CYS A 365 12.76 9.23 -15.19
CA CYS A 365 12.62 8.01 -16.00
C CYS A 365 11.28 7.95 -16.74
N LEU A 366 10.18 8.29 -16.07
CA LEU A 366 8.84 8.31 -16.68
C LEU A 366 8.74 9.41 -17.75
N SER A 367 9.25 10.61 -17.47
CA SER A 367 9.29 11.71 -18.45
C SER A 367 10.10 11.34 -19.69
N ALA A 368 11.27 10.73 -19.54
CA ALA A 368 12.09 10.28 -20.67
C ALA A 368 11.38 9.20 -21.51
N ALA A 369 10.62 8.30 -20.88
CA ALA A 369 9.80 7.32 -21.58
C ALA A 369 8.64 7.99 -22.34
N GLU A 370 8.00 9.00 -21.75
CA GLU A 370 6.91 9.76 -22.38
C GLU A 370 7.39 10.60 -23.57
N GLU A 371 8.57 11.20 -23.49
CA GLU A 371 9.21 11.95 -24.60
C GLU A 371 9.43 11.05 -25.82
N LYS A 372 9.78 9.78 -25.60
CA LYS A 372 9.90 8.76 -26.66
C LYS A 372 8.56 8.11 -27.04
N LYS A 373 7.45 8.58 -26.45
CA LYS A 373 6.08 8.10 -26.66
C LYS A 373 5.92 6.60 -26.41
N LEU A 374 6.60 6.09 -25.38
CA LEU A 374 6.56 4.68 -25.04
C LEU A 374 5.22 4.32 -24.38
N LYS A 375 4.71 3.13 -24.68
CA LYS A 375 3.48 2.58 -24.07
C LYS A 375 3.76 1.71 -22.86
N SER A 376 4.95 1.10 -22.80
CA SER A 376 5.32 0.20 -21.71
C SER A 376 6.77 0.39 -21.27
N VAL A 377 6.98 0.34 -19.96
CA VAL A 377 8.31 0.47 -19.35
C VAL A 377 8.52 -0.56 -18.24
N ALA A 378 9.73 -1.12 -18.17
CA ALA A 378 10.12 -2.06 -17.12
C ALA A 378 11.10 -1.42 -16.13
N PHE A 379 10.72 -1.42 -14.86
CA PHE A 379 11.54 -1.03 -13.72
C PHE A 379 12.14 -2.31 -13.10
N PRO A 380 13.47 -2.47 -13.07
CA PRO A 380 14.09 -3.52 -12.26
C PRO A 380 14.01 -3.15 -10.77
N SER A 381 14.57 -4.01 -9.91
CA SER A 381 14.71 -3.73 -8.48
C SER A 381 15.63 -2.52 -8.21
N LEU A 382 15.05 -1.32 -8.25
CA LEU A 382 15.67 -0.05 -7.85
C LEU A 382 15.55 0.12 -6.33
N PRO A 383 16.56 0.62 -5.59
CA PRO A 383 18.00 0.36 -5.58
C PRO A 383 18.32 -0.70 -4.51
N ALA A 384 17.76 -1.90 -4.63
CA ALA A 384 18.01 -2.99 -3.70
C ALA A 384 19.41 -3.59 -3.98
N GLY A 385 20.46 -2.96 -3.47
CA GLY A 385 21.83 -3.46 -3.58
C GLY A 385 22.86 -2.35 -3.62
N ARG A 386 23.22 -1.89 -4.84
CA ARG A 386 24.41 -1.07 -5.09
C ARG A 386 24.44 0.27 -4.33
N ASN A 387 23.28 0.87 -4.13
CA ASN A 387 23.15 2.20 -3.52
C ASN A 387 22.70 2.14 -2.05
N GLY A 388 22.49 0.94 -1.49
CA GLY A 388 22.26 0.75 -0.05
C GLY A 388 20.87 1.13 0.48
N PHE A 389 19.89 1.41 -0.38
CA PHE A 389 18.54 1.74 0.08
C PHE A 389 17.85 0.52 0.70
N PRO A 390 17.15 0.68 1.86
CA PRO A 390 16.26 -0.34 2.37
C PRO A 390 15.18 -0.67 1.34
N LYS A 391 14.98 -1.96 1.04
CA LYS A 391 14.03 -2.44 0.02
C LYS A 391 12.62 -1.88 0.21
N GLN A 392 12.16 -1.81 1.46
CA GLN A 392 10.84 -1.28 1.81
C GLN A 392 10.71 0.21 1.49
N THR A 393 11.68 1.02 1.94
CA THR A 393 11.71 2.46 1.67
C THR A 393 11.79 2.75 0.17
N ALA A 394 12.64 2.01 -0.55
CA ALA A 394 12.76 2.13 -2.00
C ALA A 394 11.44 1.86 -2.72
N ALA A 395 10.81 0.71 -2.46
CA ALA A 395 9.54 0.34 -3.08
C ALA A 395 8.44 1.39 -2.82
N GLN A 396 8.35 1.87 -1.58
CA GLN A 396 7.40 2.90 -1.19
C GLN A 396 7.61 4.20 -1.97
N LEU A 397 8.86 4.69 -2.04
CA LEU A 397 9.20 5.93 -2.75
C LEU A 397 8.95 5.81 -4.26
N ILE A 398 9.31 4.67 -4.86
CA ILE A 398 9.11 4.42 -6.29
C ILE A 398 7.63 4.40 -6.64
N LEU A 399 6.82 3.63 -5.91
CA LEU A 399 5.38 3.52 -6.15
C LEU A 399 4.67 4.85 -5.92
N LYS A 400 5.07 5.58 -4.88
CA LYS A 400 4.58 6.95 -4.61
C LYS A 400 4.94 7.90 -5.76
N ALA A 401 6.18 7.88 -6.25
CA ALA A 401 6.62 8.73 -7.35
C ALA A 401 5.86 8.44 -8.65
N ILE A 402 5.64 7.16 -8.97
CA ILE A 402 4.87 6.71 -10.14
C ILE A 402 3.41 7.16 -10.03
N SER A 403 2.77 6.92 -8.88
CA SER A 403 1.38 7.36 -8.63
C SER A 403 1.24 8.87 -8.77
N ASN A 404 2.13 9.64 -8.12
CA ASN A 404 2.12 11.11 -8.20
C ASN A 404 2.37 11.62 -9.63
N HIS A 405 3.25 10.96 -10.40
CA HIS A 405 3.51 11.32 -11.79
C HIS A 405 2.25 11.20 -12.63
N PHE A 406 1.53 10.08 -12.54
CA PHE A 406 0.30 9.89 -13.32
C PHE A 406 -0.84 10.79 -12.88
N VAL A 407 -0.96 11.09 -11.58
CA VAL A 407 -1.94 12.07 -11.08
C VAL A 407 -1.62 13.48 -11.59
N SER A 408 -0.33 13.83 -11.72
CA SER A 408 0.10 15.15 -12.19
C SER A 408 0.08 15.29 -13.72
N SER A 409 0.19 14.19 -14.46
CA SER A 409 0.33 14.18 -15.92
C SER A 409 -1.00 13.87 -16.60
N THR A 410 -1.71 14.90 -17.06
CA THR A 410 -3.03 14.80 -17.72
C THR A 410 -3.03 13.96 -19.01
N SER A 411 -1.88 13.77 -19.66
CA SER A 411 -1.75 12.98 -20.90
C SER A 411 -0.44 12.19 -20.94
N SER A 412 -0.39 11.05 -20.26
CA SER A 412 0.73 10.11 -20.38
C SER A 412 0.53 9.13 -21.54
N SER A 413 1.59 8.83 -22.28
CA SER A 413 1.60 7.75 -23.29
C SER A 413 1.77 6.36 -22.68
N LEU A 414 2.27 6.29 -21.44
CA LEU A 414 2.53 5.05 -20.73
C LEU A 414 1.22 4.42 -20.26
N LYS A 415 1.03 3.15 -20.63
CA LYS A 415 -0.12 2.33 -20.22
C LYS A 415 0.28 1.23 -19.26
N ASN A 416 1.44 0.59 -19.48
CA ASN A 416 1.89 -0.55 -18.69
C ASN A 416 3.24 -0.25 -18.04
N ILE A 417 3.32 -0.38 -16.72
CA ILE A 417 4.58 -0.37 -15.98
C ILE A 417 4.80 -1.76 -15.41
N TYR A 418 5.97 -2.33 -15.66
CA TYR A 418 6.36 -3.63 -15.15
C TYR A 418 7.42 -3.47 -14.06
N PHE A 419 7.24 -4.09 -12.91
CA PHE A 419 8.29 -4.23 -11.89
C PHE A 419 8.90 -5.62 -12.02
N VAL A 420 10.13 -5.69 -12.52
CA VAL A 420 10.83 -6.95 -12.78
C VAL A 420 11.71 -7.26 -11.58
N LEU A 421 11.26 -8.21 -10.76
CA LEU A 421 11.93 -8.61 -9.53
C LEU A 421 12.36 -10.08 -9.60
N PHE A 422 13.47 -10.40 -8.93
CA PHE A 422 14.06 -11.74 -8.93
C PHE A 422 14.08 -12.38 -7.53
N ASP A 423 14.03 -11.58 -6.47
CA ASP A 423 14.10 -12.06 -5.09
C ASP A 423 12.74 -12.01 -4.38
N SER A 424 12.43 -13.08 -3.64
CA SER A 424 11.14 -13.23 -2.96
C SER A 424 10.88 -12.15 -1.91
N GLU A 425 11.93 -11.60 -1.30
CA GLU A 425 11.82 -10.50 -0.33
C GLU A 425 11.31 -9.21 -0.99
N SER A 426 11.95 -8.77 -2.08
CA SER A 426 11.49 -7.61 -2.84
C SER A 426 10.09 -7.84 -3.40
N ILE A 427 9.78 -9.05 -3.87
CA ILE A 427 8.43 -9.40 -4.35
C ILE A 427 7.40 -9.18 -3.24
N GLY A 428 7.63 -9.72 -2.04
CA GLY A 428 6.72 -9.54 -0.90
C GLY A 428 6.53 -8.07 -0.53
N ILE A 429 7.61 -7.29 -0.54
CA ILE A 429 7.58 -5.85 -0.24
C ILE A 429 6.76 -5.09 -1.30
N TYR A 430 7.03 -5.32 -2.59
CA TYR A 430 6.29 -4.65 -3.65
C TYR A 430 4.82 -5.04 -3.67
N LEU A 431 4.47 -6.29 -3.37
CA LEU A 431 3.07 -6.70 -3.21
C LEU A 431 2.38 -5.90 -2.08
N GLN A 432 3.05 -5.78 -0.94
CA GLN A 432 2.53 -5.03 0.20
C GLN A 432 2.38 -3.52 -0.11
N GLU A 433 3.38 -2.90 -0.71
CA GLU A 433 3.33 -1.46 -1.04
C GLU A 433 2.36 -1.18 -2.20
N MET A 434 2.24 -2.06 -3.18
CA MET A 434 1.24 -1.94 -4.24
C MET A 434 -0.18 -2.02 -3.68
N ALA A 435 -0.45 -2.86 -2.67
CA ALA A 435 -1.78 -2.93 -2.04
C ALA A 435 -2.21 -1.57 -1.45
N LYS A 436 -1.28 -0.81 -0.86
CA LYS A 436 -1.53 0.52 -0.27
C LYS A 436 -1.89 1.63 -1.26
N LEU A 437 -1.68 1.43 -2.56
CA LEU A 437 -2.02 2.44 -3.58
C LEU A 437 -3.54 2.65 -3.78
N ASP A 438 -4.41 1.79 -3.24
CA ASP A 438 -5.89 1.92 -3.38
C ASP A 438 -6.52 2.71 -2.22
N SER A 439 -5.77 2.93 -1.13
CA SER A 439 -6.32 3.35 0.16
C SER A 439 -6.09 4.84 0.46
N LYS A 440 -5.88 5.69 -0.55
CA LYS A 440 -5.65 7.14 -0.35
C LYS A 440 -6.45 8.02 -1.30
#